data_AF-A0A1Y3UHD7-F1
#
_entry.id   AF-A0A1Y3UHD7-F1
#
_cell.length_a   1.000
_cell.length_b   1.000
_cell.length_c   1.000
_cell.angle_alpha   90.00
_cell.angle_beta   90.00
_cell.angle_gamma   90.00
#
_symmetry.space_group_name_H-M   'P 1'
#
loop_
_entity.id
_entity.type
_entity.pdbx_description
1 polymer ?
#
loop_
_entity_poly.entity_id
_entity_poly.type
_entity_poly.pdbx_seq_one_letter_code
_entity_poly.pdbx_strand_id
1 'polypeptide(L)'
;MDTILPLALGIITAGLGVYMCVTGDVRLLHSYHYATTPEALRPRLARMTGAGLIGCGASIVFLISSLLPDWFTILGIVLLVLSIAEMLLAIVRCNGGLMTFPGDSVTRRGFLPSLSMPARMAVFALIGVVCALFTIVPGVQMIATGDVTPLHSYHYVNVSPANLPRLATAEGACMIALGVALVAGMIGSAGMMSGQRPTPLWSKITLGFAVLLLCAALAGMFGAIIYFNGSLMG
;
A
#
# COMPACT_ATOMS: atom_id res chain seq x y z
N MET A 1 -12.19 -1.81 -25.32
CA MET A 1 -11.57 -2.99 -24.66
C MET A 1 -11.17 -2.67 -23.22
N ASP A 2 -11.38 -1.42 -22.80
CA ASP A 2 -10.76 -0.79 -21.64
C ASP A 2 -11.40 -1.22 -20.31
N THR A 3 -12.63 -1.77 -20.36
CA THR A 3 -13.41 -2.20 -19.20
C THR A 3 -13.29 -3.70 -18.91
N ILE A 4 -13.03 -4.53 -19.93
CA ILE A 4 -13.06 -6.00 -19.82
C ILE A 4 -11.86 -6.50 -19.01
N LEU A 5 -10.69 -5.91 -19.22
CA LEU A 5 -9.46 -6.32 -18.54
C LEU A 5 -9.52 -6.01 -17.03
N PRO A 6 -9.88 -4.80 -16.56
CA PRO A 6 -10.05 -4.52 -15.14
C PRO A 6 -11.12 -5.39 -14.48
N LEU A 7 -12.25 -5.63 -15.16
CA LEU A 7 -13.32 -6.47 -14.63
C LEU A 7 -12.85 -7.92 -14.45
N ALA A 8 -12.17 -8.48 -15.46
CA ALA A 8 -11.59 -9.82 -15.38
C ALA A 8 -10.54 -9.92 -14.27
N LEU A 9 -9.68 -8.92 -14.12
CA LEU A 9 -8.71 -8.83 -13.03
C LEU A 9 -9.39 -8.84 -11.67
N GLY A 10 -10.41 -7.99 -11.46
CA GLY A 10 -11.17 -7.94 -10.21
C GLY A 10 -11.82 -9.28 -9.85
N ILE A 11 -12.46 -9.94 -10.82
CA ILE A 11 -13.09 -11.25 -10.63
C ILE A 11 -12.05 -12.33 -10.31
N ILE A 12 -10.93 -12.39 -11.04
CA ILE A 12 -9.87 -13.36 -10.81
C ILE A 12 -9.26 -13.15 -9.42
N THR A 13 -8.92 -11.90 -9.05
CA THR A 13 -8.39 -11.56 -7.74
C THR A 13 -9.35 -11.98 -6.62
N ALA A 14 -10.64 -11.67 -6.75
CA ALA A 14 -11.63 -12.10 -5.77
C ALA A 14 -11.76 -13.62 -5.69
N GLY A 15 -11.75 -14.32 -6.84
CA GLY A 15 -11.81 -15.78 -6.91
C GLY A 15 -10.63 -16.46 -6.22
N LEU A 16 -9.42 -15.92 -6.40
CA LEU A 16 -8.22 -16.39 -5.67
C LEU A 16 -8.39 -16.20 -4.16
N GLY A 17 -8.96 -15.06 -3.72
CA GLY A 17 -9.25 -14.82 -2.32
C GLY A 17 -10.28 -15.82 -1.74
N VAL A 18 -11.36 -16.09 -2.47
CA VAL A 18 -12.36 -17.11 -2.10
C VAL A 18 -11.71 -18.48 -1.95
N TYR A 19 -10.86 -18.88 -2.90
CA TYR A 19 -10.12 -20.15 -2.82
C TYR A 19 -9.31 -20.23 -1.52
N MET A 20 -8.59 -19.18 -1.13
CA MET A 20 -7.80 -19.15 0.11
C MET A 20 -8.70 -19.21 1.36
N CYS A 21 -9.84 -18.52 1.36
CA CYS A 21 -10.81 -18.58 2.46
C CYS A 21 -11.39 -19.99 2.64
N VAL A 22 -11.72 -20.68 1.55
CA VAL A 22 -12.33 -22.01 1.59
C VAL A 22 -11.30 -23.07 1.96
N THR A 23 -10.14 -23.08 1.30
CA THR A 23 -9.15 -24.15 1.43
C THR A 23 -8.20 -23.96 2.61
N GLY A 24 -7.97 -22.70 3.04
CA GLY A 24 -6.89 -22.39 3.96
C GLY A 24 -5.49 -22.60 3.35
N ASP A 25 -5.39 -22.66 2.03
CA ASP A 25 -4.11 -22.88 1.33
C ASP A 25 -3.31 -21.57 1.21
N VAL A 26 -2.09 -21.58 1.74
CA VAL A 26 -1.16 -20.44 1.71
C VAL A 26 -0.37 -20.33 0.41
N ARG A 27 -0.45 -21.30 -0.51
CA ARG A 27 0.36 -21.34 -1.75
C ARG A 27 0.13 -20.17 -2.72
N LEU A 28 -1.01 -19.49 -2.59
CA LEU A 28 -1.30 -18.26 -3.35
C LEU A 28 -0.66 -17.01 -2.75
N LEU A 29 -0.17 -17.08 -1.51
CA LEU A 29 0.69 -16.05 -0.97
C LEU A 29 2.12 -16.25 -1.48
N HIS A 30 2.86 -15.16 -1.59
CA HIS A 30 4.30 -15.29 -1.74
C HIS A 30 4.88 -16.12 -0.59
N SER A 31 5.83 -17.00 -0.91
CA SER A 31 6.44 -17.94 0.06
C SER A 31 6.96 -17.27 1.31
N TYR A 32 7.47 -16.04 1.18
CA TYR A 32 7.96 -15.24 2.27
C TYR A 32 6.89 -14.85 3.31
N HIS A 33 5.61 -14.75 2.92
CA HIS A 33 4.51 -14.42 3.83
C HIS A 33 4.18 -15.53 4.81
N TYR A 34 4.40 -16.79 4.47
CA TYR A 34 4.05 -17.94 5.33
C TYR A 34 5.25 -18.77 5.78
N ALA A 35 6.46 -18.52 5.26
CA ALA A 35 7.67 -19.27 5.60
C ALA A 35 7.94 -19.35 7.11
N THR A 36 7.70 -18.23 7.81
CA THR A 36 7.92 -18.08 9.26
C THR A 36 6.64 -18.23 10.08
N THR A 37 5.51 -18.50 9.43
CA THR A 37 4.23 -18.77 10.09
C THR A 37 4.19 -20.21 10.61
N PRO A 38 3.92 -20.44 11.91
CA PRO A 38 3.73 -21.78 12.45
C PRO A 38 2.69 -22.56 11.65
N GLU A 39 2.92 -23.85 11.40
CA GLU A 39 2.08 -24.65 10.50
C GLU A 39 0.59 -24.62 10.91
N ALA A 40 0.32 -24.69 12.21
CA ALA A 40 -1.03 -24.60 12.77
C ALA A 40 -1.74 -23.27 12.49
N LEU A 41 -1.00 -22.18 12.23
CA LEU A 41 -1.55 -20.86 11.91
C LEU A 41 -1.67 -20.60 10.41
N ARG A 42 -1.07 -21.43 9.55
CA ARG A 42 -1.10 -21.23 8.08
C ARG A 42 -2.53 -21.21 7.52
N PRO A 43 -3.46 -22.12 7.90
CA PRO A 43 -4.83 -22.05 7.43
C PRO A 43 -5.55 -20.76 7.84
N ARG A 44 -5.26 -20.25 9.05
CA ARG A 44 -5.81 -18.98 9.53
C ARG A 44 -5.24 -17.80 8.74
N LEU A 45 -3.94 -17.79 8.47
CA LEU A 45 -3.28 -16.78 7.65
C LEU A 45 -3.90 -16.73 6.25
N ALA A 46 -4.06 -17.88 5.59
CA ALA A 46 -4.67 -17.97 4.27
C ALA A 46 -6.09 -17.41 4.25
N ARG A 47 -6.92 -17.73 5.26
CA ARG A 47 -8.29 -17.22 5.34
C ARG A 47 -8.36 -15.71 5.52
N MET A 48 -7.54 -15.16 6.41
CA MET A 48 -7.51 -13.72 6.69
C MET A 48 -6.95 -12.92 5.50
N THR A 49 -5.90 -13.41 4.86
CA THR A 49 -5.35 -12.77 3.66
C THR A 49 -6.27 -12.95 2.45
N GLY A 50 -6.95 -14.08 2.34
CA GLY A 50 -8.00 -14.33 1.34
C GLY A 50 -9.17 -13.34 1.44
N ALA A 51 -9.61 -13.00 2.65
CA ALA A 51 -10.66 -12.01 2.87
C ALA A 51 -10.26 -10.62 2.34
N GLY A 52 -9.04 -10.17 2.67
CA GLY A 52 -8.49 -8.95 2.09
C GLY A 52 -8.34 -9.06 0.57
N LEU A 53 -7.92 -10.20 0.01
CA LEU A 53 -7.81 -10.37 -1.43
C LEU A 53 -9.17 -10.29 -2.15
N ILE A 54 -10.25 -10.78 -1.54
CA ILE A 54 -11.62 -10.57 -2.01
C ILE A 54 -11.95 -9.08 -2.06
N GLY A 55 -11.64 -8.35 -0.99
CA GLY A 55 -11.82 -6.90 -0.93
C GLY A 55 -11.03 -6.16 -2.02
N CYS A 56 -9.78 -6.56 -2.29
CA CYS A 56 -8.99 -6.04 -3.41
C CYS A 56 -9.67 -6.32 -4.76
N GLY A 57 -10.16 -7.53 -5.00
CA GLY A 57 -10.88 -7.86 -6.23
C GLY A 57 -12.13 -7.00 -6.43
N ALA A 58 -12.94 -6.84 -5.38
CA ALA A 58 -14.12 -5.96 -5.40
C ALA A 58 -13.74 -4.48 -5.61
N SER A 59 -12.66 -4.03 -4.98
CA SER A 59 -12.18 -2.66 -5.16
C SER A 59 -11.79 -2.35 -6.60
N ILE A 60 -11.14 -3.28 -7.31
CA ILE A 60 -10.80 -3.12 -8.74
C ILE A 60 -12.07 -2.90 -9.57
N VAL A 61 -13.16 -3.61 -9.26
CA VAL A 61 -14.45 -3.43 -9.96
C VAL A 61 -15.05 -2.06 -9.67
N PHE A 62 -14.96 -1.57 -8.42
CA PHE A 62 -15.42 -0.23 -8.03
C PHE A 62 -14.62 0.91 -8.66
N LEU A 63 -13.39 0.65 -9.10
CA LEU A 63 -12.55 1.58 -9.83
C LEU A 63 -12.86 1.63 -11.35
N ILE A 64 -13.93 0.97 -11.81
CA ILE A 64 -14.32 1.00 -13.22
C ILE A 64 -15.44 2.05 -13.40
N SER A 65 -15.06 3.31 -13.65
CA SER A 65 -16.01 4.42 -13.85
C SER A 65 -16.98 4.23 -15.03
N SER A 66 -16.61 3.40 -16.02
CA SER A 66 -17.51 3.07 -17.13
C SER A 66 -18.63 2.10 -16.74
N LEU A 67 -18.55 1.42 -15.60
CA LEU A 67 -19.57 0.49 -15.10
C LEU A 67 -20.35 1.06 -13.91
N LEU A 68 -19.74 1.94 -13.13
CA LEU A 68 -20.28 2.44 -11.87
C LEU A 68 -20.16 3.97 -11.80
N PRO A 69 -21.09 4.65 -11.12
CA PRO A 69 -21.00 6.09 -10.90
C PRO A 69 -19.65 6.50 -10.28
N ASP A 70 -19.11 7.66 -10.64
CA ASP A 70 -17.76 8.10 -10.24
C ASP A 70 -17.50 8.07 -8.73
N TRP A 71 -18.52 8.26 -7.90
CA TRP A 71 -18.39 8.20 -6.45
C TRP A 71 -18.04 6.79 -5.92
N PHE A 72 -18.34 5.72 -6.68
CA PHE A 72 -17.88 4.36 -6.37
C PHE A 72 -16.36 4.26 -6.41
N THR A 73 -15.67 5.12 -7.15
CA THR A 73 -14.20 5.17 -7.16
C THR A 73 -13.66 5.42 -5.75
N ILE A 74 -14.30 6.31 -4.98
CA ILE A 74 -13.92 6.59 -3.59
C ILE A 74 -14.08 5.32 -2.75
N LEU A 75 -15.21 4.62 -2.89
CA LEU A 75 -15.48 3.38 -2.18
C LEU A 75 -14.47 2.29 -2.59
N GLY A 76 -14.14 2.20 -3.87
CA GLY A 76 -13.13 1.29 -4.41
C GLY A 76 -11.76 1.56 -3.79
N ILE A 77 -11.31 2.81 -3.79
CA ILE A 77 -10.06 3.21 -3.14
C ILE A 77 -10.05 2.82 -1.66
N VAL A 78 -11.09 3.23 -0.91
CA VAL A 78 -11.17 2.97 0.53
C VAL A 78 -11.14 1.47 0.80
N LEU A 79 -11.90 0.69 0.02
CA LEU A 79 -11.92 -0.75 0.11
C LEU A 79 -10.56 -1.36 -0.24
N LEU A 80 -9.90 -0.93 -1.31
CA LEU A 80 -8.56 -1.41 -1.71
C LEU A 80 -7.56 -1.20 -0.57
N VAL A 81 -7.57 0.00 0.00
CA VAL A 81 -6.67 0.39 1.08
C VAL A 81 -6.92 -0.43 2.35
N LEU A 82 -8.18 -0.57 2.77
CA LEU A 82 -8.55 -1.39 3.92
C LEU A 82 -8.22 -2.88 3.71
N SER A 83 -8.41 -3.37 2.49
CA SER A 83 -8.11 -4.75 2.09
C SER A 83 -6.62 -5.05 2.16
N ILE A 84 -5.79 -4.15 1.65
CA ILE A 84 -4.33 -4.25 1.77
C ILE A 84 -3.93 -4.22 3.25
N ALA A 85 -4.48 -3.29 4.03
CA ALA A 85 -4.19 -3.20 5.46
C ALA A 85 -4.59 -4.49 6.21
N GLU A 86 -5.73 -5.09 5.90
CA GLU A 86 -6.16 -6.38 6.45
C GLU A 86 -5.17 -7.49 6.15
N MET A 87 -4.73 -7.62 4.88
CA MET A 87 -3.74 -8.63 4.50
C MET A 87 -2.41 -8.45 5.25
N LEU A 88 -1.92 -7.21 5.36
CA LEU A 88 -0.69 -6.90 6.10
C LEU A 88 -0.83 -7.25 7.59
N LEU A 89 -1.98 -6.88 8.20
CA LEU A 89 -2.28 -7.21 9.60
C LEU A 89 -2.40 -8.72 9.81
N ALA A 90 -2.99 -9.45 8.87
CA ALA A 90 -3.09 -10.92 8.91
C ALA A 90 -1.71 -11.57 8.92
N ILE A 91 -0.82 -11.12 8.04
CA ILE A 91 0.58 -11.57 7.96
C ILE A 91 1.27 -11.31 9.30
N VAL A 92 1.18 -10.09 9.83
CA VAL A 92 1.79 -9.73 11.11
C VAL A 92 1.21 -10.55 12.28
N ARG A 93 -0.12 -10.73 12.34
CA ARG A 93 -0.81 -11.47 13.41
C ARG A 93 -0.48 -12.96 13.41
N CYS A 94 -0.25 -13.54 12.23
CA CYS A 94 0.11 -14.95 12.09
C CYS A 94 1.63 -15.17 12.05
N ASN A 95 2.44 -14.21 12.49
CA ASN A 95 3.91 -14.26 12.48
C ASN A 95 4.53 -14.52 11.09
N GLY A 96 3.83 -14.14 10.03
CA GLY A 96 4.38 -14.13 8.67
C GLY A 96 5.45 -13.06 8.47
N GLY A 97 6.12 -13.08 7.32
CA GLY A 97 7.08 -12.06 6.89
C GLY A 97 6.47 -11.12 5.85
N LEU A 98 6.67 -9.80 5.95
CA LEU A 98 6.38 -8.89 4.84
C LEU A 98 7.51 -8.89 3.80
N MET A 99 8.70 -9.29 4.21
CA MET A 99 9.84 -9.62 3.37
C MET A 99 10.58 -10.80 3.99
N THR A 100 10.91 -11.80 3.19
CA THR A 100 11.80 -12.89 3.57
C THR A 100 12.70 -13.15 2.38
N PHE A 101 14.01 -12.95 2.56
CA PHE A 101 14.99 -13.22 1.52
C PHE A 101 15.22 -14.74 1.46
N PRO A 102 15.43 -15.35 0.28
CA PRO A 102 15.73 -16.77 0.18
C PRO A 102 16.93 -17.11 1.07
N GLY A 103 16.70 -17.85 2.15
CA GLY A 103 17.74 -18.12 3.16
C GLY A 103 17.23 -18.39 4.57
N ASP A 104 16.12 -19.12 4.73
CA ASP A 104 15.76 -19.76 6.02
C ASP A 104 16.56 -21.06 6.25
N SER A 105 17.52 -21.38 5.39
CA SER A 105 18.62 -22.27 5.76
C SER A 105 19.68 -21.42 6.49
N VAL A 106 20.06 -21.89 7.67
CA VAL A 106 21.10 -21.37 8.58
C VAL A 106 22.45 -21.05 7.89
N THR A 107 22.62 -21.40 6.61
CA THR A 107 23.87 -21.34 5.85
C THR A 107 23.98 -20.24 4.79
N ARG A 108 22.92 -19.47 4.46
CA ARG A 108 23.06 -18.27 3.58
C ARG A 108 22.16 -17.12 4.04
N ARG A 109 22.62 -16.35 5.03
CA ARG A 109 22.03 -15.02 5.29
C ARG A 109 22.38 -14.10 4.12
N GLY A 110 21.38 -13.60 3.40
CA GLY A 110 21.57 -12.50 2.46
C GLY A 110 22.19 -11.28 3.14
N PHE A 111 22.74 -10.35 2.34
CA PHE A 111 23.44 -9.16 2.85
C PHE A 111 22.58 -8.35 3.84
N LEU A 112 21.32 -8.08 3.54
CA LEU A 112 20.46 -7.23 4.40
C LEU A 112 20.11 -7.89 5.75
N PRO A 113 19.76 -9.19 5.83
CA PRO A 113 19.61 -9.90 7.11
C PRO A 113 20.87 -10.02 7.96
N SER A 114 22.07 -10.00 7.36
CA SER A 114 23.35 -10.13 8.09
C SER A 114 23.81 -8.84 8.76
N LEU A 115 23.25 -7.69 8.37
CA LEU A 115 23.54 -6.40 8.99
C LEU A 115 23.09 -6.35 10.46
N SER A 116 23.83 -5.60 11.28
CA SER A 116 23.38 -5.20 12.61
C SER A 116 22.07 -4.41 12.51
N MET A 117 21.24 -4.43 13.55
CA MET A 117 19.96 -3.69 13.54
C MET A 117 20.15 -2.20 13.18
N PRO A 118 21.12 -1.46 13.74
CA PRO A 118 21.35 -0.06 13.35
C PRO A 118 21.73 0.09 11.88
N ALA A 119 22.62 -0.75 11.36
CA ALA A 119 23.03 -0.70 9.95
C ALA A 119 21.87 -1.03 9.00
N ARG A 120 21.05 -2.02 9.34
CA ARG A 120 19.85 -2.36 8.57
C ARG A 120 18.84 -1.21 8.58
N MET A 121 18.57 -0.62 9.75
CA MET A 121 17.69 0.55 9.83
C MET A 121 18.20 1.71 8.99
N ALA A 122 19.51 1.97 8.98
CA ALA A 122 20.11 3.01 8.16
C ALA A 122 19.93 2.75 6.65
N VAL A 123 20.17 1.51 6.19
CA VAL A 123 19.95 1.12 4.79
C VAL A 123 18.48 1.28 4.39
N PHE A 124 17.55 0.80 5.22
CA PHE A 124 16.12 0.92 4.95
C PHE A 124 15.64 2.37 4.98
N ALA A 125 16.14 3.18 5.92
CA ALA A 125 15.86 4.61 5.96
C ALA A 125 16.38 5.30 4.70
N LEU A 126 17.59 4.97 4.22
CA LEU A 126 18.14 5.53 2.99
C LEU A 126 17.30 5.17 1.78
N ILE A 127 16.91 3.90 1.62
CA ILE A 127 16.02 3.48 0.52
C ILE A 127 14.68 4.22 0.63
N GLY A 128 14.11 4.29 1.84
CA GLY A 128 12.87 5.01 2.09
C GLY A 128 12.96 6.49 1.71
N VAL A 129 14.05 7.16 2.06
CA VAL A 129 14.30 8.57 1.70
C VAL A 129 14.41 8.72 0.19
N VAL A 130 15.21 7.88 -0.48
CA VAL A 130 15.36 7.92 -1.95
C VAL A 130 14.02 7.73 -2.65
N CYS A 131 13.21 6.75 -2.23
CA CYS A 131 11.87 6.54 -2.76
C CYS A 131 10.93 7.72 -2.44
N ALA A 132 11.00 8.27 -1.23
CA ALA A 132 10.15 9.37 -0.79
C ALA A 132 10.43 10.66 -1.58
N LEU A 133 11.66 10.89 -2.08
CA LEU A 133 11.98 12.06 -2.90
C LEU A 133 11.08 12.16 -4.15
N PHE A 134 10.67 11.04 -4.75
CA PHE A 134 9.75 11.03 -5.90
C PHE A 134 8.34 11.52 -5.57
N THR A 135 8.01 11.66 -4.28
CA THR A 135 6.70 12.16 -3.82
C THR A 135 6.83 13.52 -3.12
N ILE A 136 7.82 13.67 -2.24
CA ILE A 136 8.06 14.90 -1.47
C ILE A 136 8.49 16.04 -2.39
N VAL A 137 9.40 15.80 -3.34
CA VAL A 137 9.91 16.88 -4.21
C VAL A 137 8.79 17.49 -5.06
N PRO A 138 7.99 16.70 -5.80
CA PRO A 138 6.83 17.25 -6.49
C PRO A 138 5.85 17.92 -5.54
N GLY A 139 5.56 17.34 -4.37
CA GLY A 139 4.61 17.92 -3.43
C GLY A 139 5.05 19.28 -2.88
N VAL A 140 6.34 19.44 -2.54
CA VAL A 140 6.92 20.73 -2.13
C VAL A 140 6.87 21.73 -3.28
N GLN A 141 7.18 21.31 -4.51
CA GLN A 141 7.10 22.17 -5.69
C GLN A 141 5.67 22.69 -5.89
N MET A 142 4.66 21.81 -5.84
CA MET A 142 3.25 22.17 -6.01
C MET A 142 2.77 23.18 -4.95
N ILE A 143 3.16 22.99 -3.68
CA ILE A 143 2.84 23.95 -2.61
C ILE A 143 3.53 25.30 -2.86
N ALA A 144 4.79 25.29 -3.27
CA ALA A 144 5.59 26.51 -3.43
C ALA A 144 5.15 27.35 -4.64
N THR A 145 4.77 26.71 -5.74
CA THR A 145 4.46 27.40 -7.01
C THR A 145 2.96 27.52 -7.28
N GLY A 146 2.12 26.70 -6.63
CA GLY A 146 0.72 26.55 -7.00
C GLY A 146 0.51 25.82 -8.33
N ASP A 147 1.56 25.23 -8.90
CA ASP A 147 1.52 24.51 -10.17
C ASP A 147 1.03 23.07 -9.99
N VAL A 148 0.02 22.69 -10.77
CA VAL A 148 -0.59 21.35 -10.76
C VAL A 148 0.02 20.41 -11.80
N THR A 149 0.95 20.88 -12.64
CA THR A 149 1.56 20.10 -13.74
C THR A 149 2.20 18.76 -13.32
N PRO A 150 2.70 18.57 -12.08
CA PRO A 150 3.14 17.25 -11.63
C PRO A 150 2.02 16.19 -11.54
N LEU A 151 0.75 16.60 -11.49
CA LEU A 151 -0.40 15.70 -11.56
C LEU A 151 -0.68 15.31 -13.01
N HIS A 152 -1.39 14.20 -13.21
CA HIS A 152 -1.97 13.93 -14.52
C HIS A 152 -2.99 15.01 -14.90
N SER A 153 -3.02 15.39 -16.18
CA SER A 153 -3.85 16.50 -16.69
C SER A 153 -5.35 16.33 -16.41
N TYR A 154 -5.86 15.10 -16.43
CA TYR A 154 -7.26 14.82 -16.13
C TYR A 154 -7.64 15.13 -14.66
N HIS A 155 -6.69 15.17 -13.73
CA HIS A 155 -6.95 15.56 -12.33
C HIS A 155 -7.31 17.03 -12.17
N TYR A 156 -6.99 17.89 -13.13
CA TYR A 156 -7.23 19.33 -13.02
C TYR A 156 -7.90 19.98 -14.23
N VAL A 157 -8.24 19.21 -15.27
CA VAL A 157 -8.86 19.72 -16.50
C VAL A 157 -10.16 20.50 -16.28
N ASN A 158 -10.94 20.10 -15.27
CA ASN A 158 -12.24 20.67 -14.94
C ASN A 158 -12.19 21.65 -13.74
N VAL A 159 -11.00 21.89 -13.19
CA VAL A 159 -10.80 22.74 -12.02
C VAL A 159 -10.73 24.20 -12.48
N SER A 160 -11.50 25.08 -11.85
CA SER A 160 -11.45 26.50 -12.17
C SER A 160 -10.04 27.08 -11.96
N PRO A 161 -9.52 27.96 -12.82
CA PRO A 161 -8.16 28.51 -12.69
C PRO A 161 -7.86 29.12 -11.31
N ALA A 162 -8.85 29.77 -10.68
CA ALA A 162 -8.71 30.37 -9.35
C ALA A 162 -8.47 29.36 -8.22
N ASN A 163 -8.84 28.08 -8.42
CA ASN A 163 -8.69 27.01 -7.44
C ASN A 163 -7.45 26.14 -7.67
N LEU A 164 -6.75 26.27 -8.80
CA LEU A 164 -5.56 25.47 -9.11
C LEU A 164 -4.48 25.58 -8.03
N PRO A 165 -4.14 26.76 -7.48
CA PRO A 165 -3.14 26.83 -6.41
C PRO A 165 -3.56 26.13 -5.11
N ARG A 166 -4.87 26.10 -4.82
CA ARG A 166 -5.41 25.42 -3.64
C ARG A 166 -5.40 23.91 -3.81
N LEU A 167 -5.76 23.41 -5.01
CA LEU A 167 -5.60 22.01 -5.37
C LEU A 167 -4.13 21.59 -5.29
N ALA A 168 -3.21 22.38 -5.87
CA ALA A 168 -1.77 22.12 -5.82
C ALA A 168 -1.26 22.02 -4.37
N THR A 169 -1.74 22.89 -3.48
CA THR A 169 -1.39 22.85 -2.06
C THR A 169 -1.91 21.58 -1.37
N ALA A 170 -3.18 21.23 -1.59
CA ALA A 170 -3.80 20.06 -0.97
C ALA A 170 -3.15 18.75 -1.44
N GLU A 171 -2.96 18.62 -2.75
CA GLU A 171 -2.27 17.49 -3.37
C GLU A 171 -0.82 17.39 -2.93
N GLY A 172 -0.09 18.51 -2.94
CA GLY A 172 1.30 18.54 -2.50
C GLY A 172 1.46 18.12 -1.04
N ALA A 173 0.54 18.52 -0.15
CA ALA A 173 0.54 18.06 1.24
C ALA A 173 0.32 16.55 1.37
N CYS A 174 -0.59 15.99 0.56
CA CYS A 174 -0.82 14.55 0.50
C CYS A 174 0.40 13.80 -0.04
N MET A 175 1.06 14.30 -1.08
CA MET A 175 2.30 13.72 -1.61
C MET A 175 3.43 13.72 -0.59
N ILE A 176 3.57 14.79 0.21
CA ILE A 176 4.55 14.82 1.31
C ILE A 176 4.22 13.75 2.36
N ALA A 177 2.94 13.62 2.74
CA ALA A 177 2.49 12.60 3.69
C ALA A 177 2.74 11.17 3.17
N LEU A 178 2.53 10.91 1.86
CA LEU A 178 2.91 9.65 1.22
C LEU A 178 4.41 9.37 1.34
N GLY A 179 5.26 10.39 1.11
CA GLY A 179 6.70 10.25 1.28
C GLY A 179 7.12 9.91 2.72
N VAL A 180 6.52 10.57 3.72
CA VAL A 180 6.75 10.25 5.13
C VAL A 180 6.30 8.82 5.45
N ALA A 181 5.15 8.39 4.91
CA ALA A 181 4.66 7.02 5.06
C ALA A 181 5.63 5.98 4.47
N LEU A 182 6.23 6.26 3.30
CA LEU A 182 7.25 5.40 2.68
C LEU A 182 8.48 5.25 3.58
N VAL A 183 9.02 6.36 4.11
CA VAL A 183 10.18 6.32 5.02
C VAL A 183 9.86 5.50 6.27
N ALA A 184 8.71 5.78 6.91
CA ALA A 184 8.28 5.05 8.09
C ALA A 184 8.08 3.55 7.79
N GLY A 185 7.45 3.21 6.66
CA GLY A 185 7.23 1.83 6.24
C GLY A 185 8.54 1.06 6.04
N MET A 186 9.55 1.69 5.45
CA MET A 186 10.87 1.10 5.29
C MET A 186 11.57 0.88 6.64
N ILE A 187 11.57 1.89 7.52
CA ILE A 187 12.15 1.75 8.87
C ILE A 187 11.47 0.62 9.65
N GLY A 188 10.13 0.55 9.61
CA GLY A 188 9.36 -0.51 10.24
C GLY A 188 9.70 -1.89 9.69
N SER A 189 9.90 -2.00 8.37
CA SER A 189 10.28 -3.25 7.69
C SER A 189 11.66 -3.77 8.11
N ALA A 190 12.60 -2.87 8.46
CA ALA A 190 13.90 -3.27 9.00
C ALA A 190 13.79 -4.11 10.28
N GLY A 191 12.80 -3.84 11.14
CA GLY A 191 12.55 -4.63 12.34
C GLY A 191 11.98 -6.02 12.04
N MET A 192 11.15 -6.13 11.00
CA MET A 192 10.59 -7.41 10.56
C MET A 192 11.65 -8.36 9.98
N MET A 193 12.67 -7.80 9.33
CA MET A 193 13.78 -8.55 8.73
C MET A 193 14.84 -9.04 9.71
N SER A 194 14.71 -8.71 11.00
CA SER A 194 15.68 -9.07 12.03
C SER A 194 15.75 -10.56 12.34
N GLY A 195 14.79 -11.35 11.88
CA GLY A 195 14.61 -12.75 12.28
C GLY A 195 14.23 -12.90 13.77
N GLN A 196 14.15 -11.80 14.54
CA GLN A 196 13.70 -11.82 15.92
C GLN A 196 12.19 -12.08 15.93
N ARG A 197 11.81 -13.25 16.44
CA ARG A 197 10.43 -13.63 16.67
C ARG A 197 10.19 -13.72 18.20
N PRO A 198 9.15 -13.06 18.73
CA PRO A 198 8.14 -12.25 18.02
C PRO A 198 8.71 -10.93 17.49
N THR A 199 8.13 -10.42 16.40
CA THR A 199 8.54 -9.14 15.79
C THR A 199 8.47 -8.00 16.82
N PRO A 200 9.50 -7.14 16.91
CA PRO A 200 9.54 -6.04 17.88
C PRO A 200 8.32 -5.12 17.81
N LEU A 201 7.84 -4.65 18.97
CA LEU A 201 6.65 -3.80 19.05
C LEU A 201 6.83 -2.49 18.27
N TRP A 202 8.01 -1.86 18.35
CA TRP A 202 8.30 -0.63 17.62
C TRP A 202 8.09 -0.81 16.11
N SER A 203 8.53 -1.94 15.55
CA SER A 203 8.40 -2.24 14.12
C SER A 203 6.93 -2.36 13.70
N LYS A 204 6.11 -2.99 14.53
CA LYS A 204 4.66 -3.08 14.31
C LYS A 204 3.99 -1.70 14.40
N ILE A 205 4.35 -0.88 15.38
CA ILE A 205 3.81 0.47 15.55
C ILE A 205 4.20 1.36 14.36
N THR A 206 5.48 1.35 13.95
CA THR A 206 5.95 2.14 12.81
C THR A 206 5.27 1.72 11.51
N LEU A 207 5.08 0.41 11.27
CA LEU A 207 4.33 -0.06 10.10
C LEU A 207 2.85 0.32 10.18
N GLY A 208 2.22 0.18 11.34
CA GLY A 208 0.84 0.60 11.54
C GLY A 208 0.66 2.09 11.24
N PHE A 209 1.56 2.93 11.76
CA PHE A 209 1.60 4.37 11.46
C PHE A 209 1.80 4.65 9.97
N ALA A 210 2.76 3.97 9.32
CA ALA A 210 3.02 4.13 7.89
C ALA A 210 1.79 3.78 7.05
N VAL A 211 1.11 2.68 7.37
CA VAL A 211 -0.14 2.29 6.70
C VAL A 211 -1.21 3.34 6.92
N LEU A 212 -1.47 3.76 8.15
CA LEU A 212 -2.49 4.78 8.45
C LEU A 212 -2.23 6.10 7.70
N LEU A 213 -0.97 6.55 7.68
CA LEU A 213 -0.60 7.79 7.00
C LEU A 213 -0.73 7.65 5.48
N LEU A 214 -0.32 6.52 4.90
CA LEU A 214 -0.55 6.19 3.48
C LEU A 214 -2.04 6.25 3.14
N CYS A 215 -2.89 5.62 3.96
CA CYS A 215 -4.34 5.59 3.77
C CYS A 215 -4.92 7.01 3.79
N ALA A 216 -4.55 7.80 4.81
CA ALA A 216 -5.04 9.16 4.99
C ALA A 216 -4.58 10.09 3.85
N ALA A 217 -3.34 9.94 3.40
CA ALA A 217 -2.79 10.75 2.31
C ALA A 217 -3.44 10.42 0.96
N LEU A 218 -3.66 9.14 0.65
CA LEU A 218 -4.42 8.73 -0.54
C LEU A 218 -5.85 9.27 -0.49
N ALA A 219 -6.55 9.09 0.63
CA ALA A 219 -7.91 9.61 0.80
C ALA A 219 -7.96 11.15 0.66
N GLY A 220 -6.97 11.85 1.19
CA GLY A 220 -6.84 13.31 1.06
C GLY A 220 -6.64 13.76 -0.38
N MET A 221 -5.76 13.09 -1.14
CA MET A 221 -5.51 13.33 -2.56
C MET A 221 -6.80 13.14 -3.38
N PHE A 222 -7.44 11.97 -3.27
CA PHE A 222 -8.68 11.75 -4.02
C PHE A 222 -9.81 12.69 -3.60
N GLY A 223 -9.91 12.99 -2.30
CA GLY A 223 -10.86 13.96 -1.78
C GLY A 223 -10.63 15.36 -2.32
N ALA A 224 -9.37 15.81 -2.43
CA ALA A 224 -9.02 17.12 -2.96
C ALA A 224 -9.34 17.22 -4.46
N ILE A 225 -8.98 16.22 -5.27
CA ILE A 225 -9.34 16.16 -6.69
C ILE A 225 -10.85 16.32 -6.86
N ILE A 226 -11.66 15.52 -6.15
CA ILE A 226 -13.12 15.57 -6.25
C ILE A 226 -13.67 16.91 -5.76
N TYR A 227 -13.18 17.41 -4.62
CA TYR A 227 -13.63 18.66 -4.03
C TYR A 227 -13.43 19.86 -4.97
N PHE A 228 -12.32 19.89 -5.70
CA PHE A 228 -12.00 20.95 -6.65
C PHE A 228 -12.58 20.72 -8.05
N ASN A 229 -13.44 19.70 -8.23
CA ASN A 229 -14.06 19.33 -9.51
C ASN A 229 -13.04 18.78 -10.55
N GLY A 230 -11.96 18.16 -10.11
CA GLY A 230 -11.04 17.40 -10.94
C GLY A 230 -11.57 15.98 -11.25
N SER A 231 -10.93 15.28 -12.19
CA SER A 231 -11.30 13.89 -12.51
C SER A 231 -10.32 12.88 -11.91
N LEU A 232 -10.85 11.77 -11.38
CA LEU A 232 -10.02 10.64 -10.94
C LEU A 232 -9.64 9.71 -12.11
N MET A 233 -10.36 9.80 -13.24
CA MET A 233 -10.14 8.96 -14.42
C MET A 233 -10.18 9.83 -15.69
N GLY A 234 -9.33 9.51 -16.65
CA GLY A 234 -9.28 10.19 -17.96
C GLY A 234 -10.46 9.86 -18.86
#